data_AF-A0A218Z8Q8-F1
#
_entry.id   AF-A0A218Z8Q8-F1
#
_cell.length_a   1.000
_cell.length_b   1.000
_cell.length_c   1.000
_cell.angle_alpha   90.00
_cell.angle_beta   90.00
_cell.angle_gamma   90.00
#
_symmetry.space_group_name_H-M   'P 1'
#
loop_
_entity.id
_entity.type
_entity.pdbx_description
1 polymer ?
#
loop_
_entity_poly.entity_id
_entity_poly.type
_entity_poly.pdbx_seq_one_letter_code
_entity_poly.pdbx_strand_id
1 'polypeptide(L)'
;MGQNATLPGFGDTVQVLGGMERTDQDFQDGLALDILSPKNRTLVVTQNKAPLSTIYMLGSTGGPFVALSNYSYIIKTSDQAKDIIAKIEIPYDLAVLAEQGVQESNTYVAALASDGKSWSIDESTRNVHRSENNTRIVKMTAIDGEYILVGRKSVDVSNIFVQYGQGATRTANFTGGIGKQSVEFIDGMRFTVQTDSDLKMNIELKEGVNPKTLPPNTVSLNSFMWIVNTSAPLVRVNAEMLVPFNRNMLEALRPDGSSPSTMLTVGRRALNATSGQFLPFNRDAQFVQELPVDKVVVPQVTQLDGQYVILVGQAKSVGESEFPISIALL
;
A
#
# COMPACT_ATOMS: atom_id res chain seq x y z
N MET A 1 -21.17 -7.96 -23.22
CA MET A 1 -21.31 -6.85 -24.18
C MET A 1 -21.82 -5.65 -23.42
N GLY A 2 -20.92 -4.83 -22.87
CA GLY A 2 -21.25 -3.58 -22.17
C GLY A 2 -20.85 -2.40 -23.05
N GLN A 3 -21.67 -1.35 -23.04
CA GLN A 3 -21.58 -0.16 -23.90
C GLN A 3 -20.16 0.43 -23.95
N ASN A 4 -19.76 0.95 -25.11
CA ASN A 4 -18.60 1.84 -25.27
C ASN A 4 -18.83 3.09 -24.39
N ALA A 5 -18.51 3.00 -23.10
CA ALA A 5 -18.41 4.16 -22.25
C ALA A 5 -17.22 4.97 -22.75
N THR A 6 -17.45 6.22 -23.17
CA THR A 6 -16.37 7.14 -23.49
C THR A 6 -15.50 7.29 -22.24
N LEU A 7 -14.23 6.91 -22.33
CA LEU A 7 -13.27 7.10 -21.24
C LEU A 7 -13.15 8.61 -20.94
N PRO A 8 -13.02 9.01 -19.67
CA PRO A 8 -12.84 10.41 -19.29
C PRO A 8 -11.59 11.00 -19.96
N GLY A 9 -11.73 12.25 -20.41
CA GLY A 9 -10.62 13.08 -20.83
C GLY A 9 -9.99 13.81 -19.65
N PHE A 10 -8.91 14.53 -19.93
CA PHE A 10 -8.28 15.41 -18.94
C PHE A 10 -9.19 16.60 -18.63
N GLY A 11 -9.34 16.89 -17.34
CA GLY A 11 -10.25 17.92 -16.82
C GLY A 11 -11.64 17.40 -16.46
N ASP A 12 -12.00 16.18 -16.86
CA ASP A 12 -13.26 15.56 -16.47
C ASP A 12 -13.25 15.20 -14.97
N THR A 13 -14.43 15.29 -14.35
CA THR A 13 -14.61 14.85 -12.96
C THR A 13 -14.95 13.36 -12.93
N VAL A 14 -14.10 12.58 -12.26
CA VAL A 14 -14.29 11.15 -12.03
C VAL A 14 -14.80 10.92 -10.61
N GLN A 15 -15.75 10.01 -10.46
CA GLN A 15 -16.25 9.58 -9.15
C GLN A 15 -15.33 8.51 -8.56
N VAL A 16 -14.99 8.66 -7.28
CA VAL A 16 -14.26 7.67 -6.49
C VAL A 16 -15.22 7.09 -5.46
N LEU A 17 -15.42 5.79 -5.54
CA LEU A 17 -16.30 5.04 -4.65
C LEU A 17 -15.73 5.00 -3.23
N GLY A 18 -16.61 5.17 -2.24
CA GLY A 18 -16.34 5.01 -0.82
C GLY A 18 -16.48 3.57 -0.36
N GLY A 19 -16.49 3.35 0.95
CA GLY A 19 -16.69 1.99 1.50
C GLY A 19 -15.53 1.03 1.25
N MET A 20 -14.37 1.55 0.85
CA MET A 20 -13.25 0.77 0.29
C MET A 20 -13.66 -0.04 -0.94
N GLU A 21 -14.70 0.40 -1.66
CA GLU A 21 -15.03 -0.14 -2.97
C GLU A 21 -13.98 0.32 -3.99
N ARG A 22 -13.68 -0.58 -4.92
CA ARG A 22 -12.62 -0.36 -5.89
C ARG A 22 -13.11 0.52 -7.04
N THR A 23 -12.43 1.63 -7.25
CA THR A 23 -12.58 2.48 -8.43
C THR A 23 -11.44 2.16 -9.38
N ASP A 24 -11.75 1.50 -10.50
CA ASP A 24 -10.81 1.23 -11.59
C ASP A 24 -11.15 2.20 -12.74
N GLN A 25 -10.26 3.14 -13.02
CA GLN A 25 -10.50 4.22 -13.97
C GLN A 25 -9.39 4.32 -15.02
N ASP A 26 -9.74 3.98 -16.25
CA ASP A 26 -8.91 4.23 -17.43
C ASP A 26 -9.20 5.60 -18.04
N PHE A 27 -8.18 6.27 -18.56
CA PHE A 27 -8.26 7.53 -19.30
C PHE A 27 -7.95 7.31 -20.78
N GLN A 28 -8.34 8.27 -21.62
CA GLN A 28 -8.21 8.17 -23.09
C GLN A 28 -6.77 7.97 -23.59
N ASP A 29 -5.78 8.43 -22.82
CA ASP A 29 -4.36 8.32 -23.17
C ASP A 29 -3.71 7.03 -22.64
N GLY A 30 -4.47 6.18 -21.94
CA GLY A 30 -4.01 4.94 -21.34
C GLY A 30 -3.52 5.05 -19.90
N LEU A 31 -3.55 6.24 -19.27
CA LEU A 31 -3.40 6.35 -17.81
C LEU A 31 -4.50 5.51 -17.16
N ALA A 32 -4.13 4.67 -16.19
CA ALA A 32 -5.08 3.94 -15.37
C ALA A 32 -4.86 4.23 -13.88
N LEU A 33 -5.96 4.49 -13.17
CA LEU A 33 -5.97 4.70 -11.73
C LEU A 33 -6.79 3.61 -11.04
N ASP A 34 -6.23 3.03 -10.00
CA ASP A 34 -6.91 2.03 -9.18
C ASP A 34 -6.92 2.52 -7.73
N ILE A 35 -8.11 2.86 -7.23
CA ILE A 35 -8.30 3.59 -5.99
C ILE A 35 -9.29 2.87 -5.09
N LEU A 36 -8.90 2.72 -3.83
CA LEU A 36 -9.76 2.29 -2.74
C LEU A 36 -9.86 3.44 -1.74
N SER A 37 -11.08 3.88 -1.46
CA SER A 37 -11.32 5.02 -0.59
C SER A 37 -12.36 4.69 0.47
N PRO A 38 -12.18 5.14 1.73
CA PRO A 38 -13.17 4.92 2.77
C PRO A 38 -14.46 5.73 2.54
N LYS A 39 -14.38 6.88 1.86
CA LYS A 39 -15.52 7.77 1.57
C LYS A 39 -15.65 8.06 0.09
N ASN A 40 -16.88 8.35 -0.35
CA ASN A 40 -17.12 8.86 -1.69
C ASN A 40 -16.39 10.19 -1.86
N ARG A 41 -15.65 10.35 -2.95
CA ARG A 41 -14.98 11.60 -3.33
C ARG A 41 -14.95 11.75 -4.84
N THR A 42 -14.50 12.88 -5.34
CA THR A 42 -14.20 13.03 -6.77
C THR A 42 -12.72 13.24 -7.00
N LEU A 43 -12.27 12.96 -8.22
CA LEU A 43 -10.94 13.32 -8.68
C LEU A 43 -11.00 13.99 -10.05
N VAL A 44 -9.99 14.79 -10.34
CA VAL A 44 -9.74 15.39 -11.65
C VAL A 44 -8.28 15.12 -12.01
N VAL A 45 -8.04 14.71 -13.25
CA VAL A 45 -6.70 14.60 -13.82
C VAL A 45 -6.51 15.67 -14.88
N THR A 46 -5.46 16.47 -14.79
CA THR A 46 -5.05 17.42 -15.83
C THR A 46 -3.63 17.17 -16.29
N GLN A 47 -3.23 17.80 -17.39
CA GLN A 47 -1.87 17.68 -17.93
C GLN A 47 -1.09 18.98 -17.70
N ASN A 48 0.16 18.86 -17.28
CA ASN A 48 1.14 19.94 -17.40
C ASN A 48 2.06 19.65 -18.60
N LYS A 49 1.94 20.48 -19.64
CA LYS A 49 2.70 20.36 -20.91
C LYS A 49 4.11 20.97 -20.85
N ALA A 50 4.47 21.55 -19.71
CA ALA A 50 5.81 22.07 -19.43
C ALA A 50 6.29 21.53 -18.07
N PRO A 51 6.48 20.20 -17.94
CA PRO A 51 6.94 19.61 -16.70
C PRO A 51 8.36 20.09 -16.35
N LEU A 52 8.68 20.06 -15.05
CA LEU A 52 10.05 20.25 -14.59
C LEU A 52 10.99 19.25 -15.26
N SER A 53 12.22 19.69 -15.59
CA SER A 53 13.21 18.79 -16.18
C SER A 53 13.53 17.60 -15.27
N THR A 54 13.60 16.40 -15.86
CA THR A 54 13.86 15.13 -15.15
C THR A 54 15.33 14.94 -14.78
N ILE A 55 16.18 15.95 -15.00
CA ILE A 55 17.55 16.00 -14.48
C ILE A 55 17.59 16.32 -12.98
N TYR A 56 16.53 16.92 -12.45
CA TYR A 56 16.41 17.28 -11.04
C TYR A 56 15.70 16.16 -10.28
N MET A 57 16.44 15.11 -9.93
CA MET A 57 15.93 13.94 -9.20
C MET A 57 16.44 13.93 -7.75
N LEU A 58 15.54 13.78 -6.79
CA LEU A 58 15.86 13.50 -5.39
C LEU A 58 15.85 11.99 -5.12
N GLY A 59 16.78 11.54 -4.27
CA GLY A 59 16.76 10.20 -3.66
C GLY A 59 17.18 9.02 -4.56
N SER A 60 17.46 9.24 -5.85
CA SER A 60 17.83 8.14 -6.76
C SER A 60 19.34 7.86 -6.77
N THR A 61 19.73 6.58 -6.72
CA THR A 61 21.13 6.15 -6.92
C THR A 61 21.30 5.44 -8.27
N GLY A 62 22.09 6.02 -9.19
CA GLY A 62 22.79 5.28 -10.25
C GLY A 62 22.47 5.60 -11.73
N GLY A 63 22.37 6.87 -12.10
CA GLY A 63 22.46 7.30 -13.50
C GLY A 63 21.41 8.37 -13.85
N PRO A 64 21.59 9.07 -14.98
CA PRO A 64 20.66 10.11 -15.39
C PRO A 64 19.32 9.53 -15.82
N PHE A 65 18.23 10.21 -15.45
CA PHE A 65 16.89 9.94 -15.92
C PHE A 65 16.57 10.77 -17.16
N VAL A 66 15.73 10.23 -18.02
CA VAL A 66 15.15 10.92 -19.18
C VAL A 66 13.63 10.88 -19.09
N ALA A 67 12.97 11.97 -19.47
CA ALA A 67 11.51 11.96 -19.59
C ALA A 67 11.09 11.03 -20.74
N LEU A 68 10.05 10.24 -20.52
CA LEU A 68 9.47 9.35 -21.53
C LEU A 68 8.08 9.84 -21.98
N SER A 69 7.58 10.93 -21.39
CA SER A 69 6.34 11.60 -21.77
C SER A 69 6.57 13.10 -21.98
N ASN A 70 5.78 13.70 -22.88
CA ASN A 70 5.85 15.14 -23.20
C ASN A 70 5.07 16.02 -22.21
N TYR A 71 4.41 15.41 -21.24
CA TYR A 71 3.65 16.07 -20.19
C TYR A 71 3.70 15.23 -18.91
N SER A 72 3.37 15.86 -17.79
CA SER A 72 3.10 15.21 -16.52
C SER A 72 1.59 15.25 -16.20
N TYR A 73 1.16 14.33 -15.35
CA TYR A 73 -0.20 14.17 -14.87
C TYR A 73 -0.36 14.90 -13.54
N ILE A 74 -1.29 15.83 -13.45
CA ILE A 74 -1.69 16.43 -12.17
C ILE A 74 -2.99 15.75 -11.73
N ILE A 75 -2.92 15.00 -10.64
CA ILE A 75 -4.08 14.33 -10.05
C ILE A 75 -4.49 15.13 -8.82
N LYS A 76 -5.78 15.44 -8.69
CA LYS A 76 -6.34 16.12 -7.52
C LYS A 76 -7.65 15.47 -7.12
N THR A 77 -7.74 15.08 -5.86
CA THR A 77 -9.02 14.72 -5.23
C THR A 77 -9.74 15.97 -4.76
N SER A 78 -11.06 15.87 -4.57
CA SER A 78 -11.90 16.97 -4.08
C SER A 78 -11.50 17.49 -2.70
N ASP A 79 -10.78 16.70 -1.91
CA ASP A 79 -10.52 16.93 -0.49
C ASP A 79 -9.08 16.70 -0.06
N GLN A 80 -8.14 16.61 -1.00
CA GLN A 80 -6.71 16.36 -0.71
C GLN A 80 -6.50 15.11 0.13
N ALA A 81 -7.09 14.01 -0.34
CA ALA A 81 -7.11 12.70 0.26
C ALA A 81 -5.73 12.22 0.76
N LYS A 82 -5.66 11.83 2.04
CA LYS A 82 -4.48 11.18 2.66
C LYS A 82 -4.79 9.82 3.29
N ASP A 83 -5.97 9.29 3.01
CA ASP A 83 -6.57 8.11 3.64
C ASP A 83 -7.01 7.06 2.60
N ILE A 84 -6.45 7.12 1.39
CA ILE A 84 -6.78 6.21 0.29
C ILE A 84 -5.71 5.14 0.14
N ILE A 85 -6.00 4.09 -0.62
CA ILE A 85 -4.98 3.23 -1.21
C ILE A 85 -5.09 3.41 -2.71
N ALA A 86 -4.01 3.86 -3.35
CA ALA A 86 -4.00 4.12 -4.77
C ALA A 86 -2.84 3.41 -5.48
N LYS A 87 -3.08 3.14 -6.75
CA LYS A 87 -2.09 2.75 -7.75
C LYS A 87 -2.28 3.62 -8.99
N ILE A 88 -1.18 4.09 -9.53
CA ILE A 88 -1.12 4.82 -10.80
C ILE A 88 -0.39 3.93 -11.80
N GLU A 89 -0.98 3.73 -12.98
CA GLU A 89 -0.33 3.06 -14.11
C GLU A 89 -0.20 4.03 -15.28
N ILE A 90 1.04 4.27 -15.72
CA ILE A 90 1.32 5.12 -16.87
C ILE A 90 1.84 4.24 -18.01
N PRO A 91 1.24 4.32 -19.22
CA PRO A 91 1.68 3.58 -20.38
C PRO A 91 3.00 4.14 -20.93
N TYR A 92 3.83 3.28 -21.49
CA TYR A 92 5.03 3.67 -22.22
C TYR A 92 4.98 3.24 -23.68
N ASP A 93 5.63 4.02 -24.54
CA ASP A 93 5.80 3.71 -25.96
C ASP A 93 7.15 3.00 -26.18
N LEU A 94 7.11 1.79 -26.73
CA LEU A 94 8.30 0.99 -27.04
C LEU A 94 9.23 1.68 -28.05
N ALA A 95 8.70 2.47 -28.99
CA ALA A 95 9.51 3.22 -29.95
C ALA A 95 10.28 4.34 -29.24
N VAL A 96 9.64 5.06 -28.31
CA VAL A 96 10.28 6.09 -27.48
C VAL A 96 11.35 5.47 -26.58
N LEU A 97 11.07 4.32 -25.96
CA LEU A 97 12.06 3.59 -25.16
C LEU A 97 13.28 3.21 -25.99
N ALA A 98 13.07 2.65 -27.19
CA ALA A 98 14.14 2.25 -28.10
C ALA A 98 14.99 3.44 -28.57
N GLU A 99 14.34 4.56 -28.94
CA GLU A 99 15.02 5.80 -29.31
C GLU A 99 15.88 6.34 -28.16
N GLN A 100 15.38 6.28 -26.94
CA GLN A 100 16.08 6.77 -25.75
C GLN A 100 17.12 5.76 -25.20
N GLY A 101 17.16 4.54 -25.73
CA GLY A 101 18.03 3.46 -25.22
C GLY A 101 17.68 3.02 -23.80
N VAL A 102 16.39 3.06 -23.45
CA VAL A 102 15.86 2.64 -22.15
C VAL A 102 15.21 1.27 -22.29
N GLN A 103 15.51 0.35 -21.38
CA GLN A 103 14.80 -0.94 -21.33
C GLN A 103 13.45 -0.75 -20.63
N GLU A 104 12.43 -1.50 -21.05
CA GLU A 104 11.11 -1.54 -20.39
C GLU A 104 11.22 -1.76 -18.88
N SER A 105 12.14 -2.64 -18.46
CA SER A 105 12.41 -2.91 -17.04
C SER A 105 13.05 -1.78 -16.28
N ASN A 106 13.30 -0.62 -16.90
CA ASN A 106 13.95 0.56 -16.33
C ASN A 106 13.10 1.83 -16.52
N THR A 107 11.78 1.66 -16.61
CA THR A 107 10.82 2.75 -16.52
C THR A 107 10.36 2.97 -15.07
N TYR A 108 10.09 4.21 -14.73
CA TYR A 108 9.67 4.65 -13.40
C TYR A 108 8.61 5.73 -13.55
N VAL A 109 7.70 5.80 -12.59
CA VAL A 109 6.86 6.98 -12.43
C VAL A 109 7.50 7.82 -11.32
N ALA A 110 7.79 9.08 -11.62
CA ALA A 110 8.35 10.01 -10.67
C ALA A 110 7.26 10.98 -10.21
N ALA A 111 7.24 11.32 -8.92
CA ALA A 111 6.32 12.29 -8.33
C ALA A 111 7.05 13.62 -8.10
N LEU A 112 6.38 14.75 -8.31
CA LEU A 112 6.96 16.05 -8.02
C LEU A 112 7.12 16.17 -6.50
N ALA A 113 8.34 16.47 -6.05
CA ALA A 113 8.62 16.67 -4.65
C ALA A 113 7.82 17.86 -4.10
N SER A 114 7.58 17.87 -2.79
CA SER A 114 6.81 18.92 -2.12
C SER A 114 7.43 20.32 -2.25
N ASP A 115 8.72 20.41 -2.55
CA ASP A 115 9.42 21.67 -2.82
C ASP A 115 9.15 22.25 -4.22
N GLY A 116 8.53 21.47 -5.12
CA GLY A 116 8.26 21.81 -6.51
C GLY A 116 9.52 21.99 -7.38
N LYS A 117 10.69 21.57 -6.90
CA LYS A 117 12.00 21.82 -7.52
C LYS A 117 12.71 20.56 -7.99
N SER A 118 12.13 19.41 -7.70
CA SER A 118 12.70 18.12 -8.08
C SER A 118 11.62 17.06 -8.20
N TRP A 119 11.95 15.99 -8.90
CA TRP A 119 11.17 14.77 -8.95
C TRP A 119 11.74 13.76 -7.95
N SER A 120 10.89 12.95 -7.35
CA SER A 120 11.29 11.82 -6.51
C SER A 120 10.79 10.51 -7.11
N ILE A 121 11.59 9.46 -6.94
CA ILE A 121 11.22 8.09 -7.26
C ILE A 121 11.29 7.28 -5.97
N ASP A 122 10.24 6.52 -5.72
CA ASP A 122 10.26 5.47 -4.72
C ASP A 122 10.39 4.11 -5.42
N GLU A 123 11.60 3.57 -5.44
CA GLU A 123 11.89 2.27 -6.07
C GLU A 123 11.21 1.10 -5.32
N SER A 124 10.83 1.29 -4.04
CA SER A 124 10.19 0.28 -3.21
C SER A 124 8.69 0.08 -3.52
N THR A 125 8.09 1.04 -4.22
CA THR A 125 6.69 1.03 -4.68
C THR A 125 6.57 0.77 -6.18
N ARG A 126 7.69 0.52 -6.85
CA ARG A 126 7.78 0.32 -8.29
C ARG A 126 7.37 -1.08 -8.74
N ASN A 127 6.54 -1.14 -9.78
CA ASN A 127 6.18 -2.38 -10.49
C ASN A 127 6.20 -2.12 -12.01
N VAL A 128 6.85 -3.00 -12.77
CA VAL A 128 6.83 -2.92 -14.25
C VAL A 128 6.04 -4.10 -14.78
N HIS A 129 5.02 -3.82 -15.59
CA HIS A 129 4.19 -4.85 -16.20
C HIS A 129 4.48 -4.93 -17.71
N ARG A 130 5.41 -5.82 -18.07
CA ARG A 130 5.95 -5.94 -19.44
C ARG A 130 4.90 -6.41 -20.47
N SER A 131 3.94 -7.22 -20.06
CA SER A 131 2.88 -7.70 -20.97
C SER A 131 1.85 -6.62 -21.35
N GLU A 132 1.74 -5.54 -20.57
CA GLU A 132 0.75 -4.46 -20.79
C GLU A 132 1.44 -3.13 -21.13
N ASN A 133 2.77 -3.11 -21.27
CA ASN A 133 3.56 -1.91 -21.53
C ASN A 133 3.34 -0.76 -20.54
N ASN A 134 3.16 -1.07 -19.24
CA ASN A 134 2.85 -0.08 -18.20
C ASN A 134 3.88 -0.07 -17.06
N THR A 135 4.06 1.12 -16.48
CA THR A 135 4.84 1.33 -15.24
C THR A 135 3.93 1.80 -14.13
N ARG A 136 4.10 1.24 -12.92
CA ARG A 136 3.18 1.49 -11.80
C ARG A 136 3.88 2.04 -10.57
N ILE A 137 3.21 2.94 -9.86
CA ILE A 137 3.40 3.22 -8.43
C ILE A 137 2.27 2.56 -7.66
N VAL A 138 2.59 1.88 -6.57
CA VAL A 138 1.65 1.31 -5.61
C VAL A 138 1.91 1.84 -4.20
N LYS A 139 1.17 1.37 -3.20
CA LYS A 139 1.28 1.71 -1.77
C LYS A 139 1.04 3.20 -1.48
N MET A 140 0.33 3.86 -2.38
CA MET A 140 0.06 5.28 -2.25
C MET A 140 -1.04 5.48 -1.23
N THR A 141 -0.72 6.20 -0.14
CA THR A 141 -1.72 6.58 0.87
C THR A 141 -2.41 7.92 0.56
N ALA A 142 -1.94 8.60 -0.48
CA ALA A 142 -2.45 9.83 -1.07
C ALA A 142 -2.13 9.78 -2.57
N ILE A 143 -2.99 10.32 -3.42
CA ILE A 143 -2.81 10.31 -4.89
C ILE A 143 -2.64 11.73 -5.44
N ASP A 144 -2.99 12.75 -4.67
CA ASP A 144 -2.81 14.14 -5.07
C ASP A 144 -1.34 14.44 -5.34
N GLY A 145 -1.04 14.98 -6.51
CA GLY A 145 0.34 15.25 -6.90
C GLY A 145 0.49 15.46 -8.40
N GLU A 146 1.73 15.68 -8.80
CA GLU A 146 2.14 15.71 -10.21
C GLU A 146 3.07 14.52 -10.48
N TYR A 147 2.81 13.77 -11.54
CA TYR A 147 3.51 12.52 -11.87
C TYR A 147 3.99 12.51 -13.32
N ILE A 148 5.18 11.97 -13.56
CA ILE A 148 5.77 11.87 -14.90
C ILE A 148 6.41 10.50 -15.11
N LEU A 149 6.29 9.96 -16.32
CA LEU A 149 7.00 8.75 -16.71
C LEU A 149 8.45 9.09 -17.08
N VAL A 150 9.39 8.37 -16.47
CA VAL A 150 10.82 8.54 -16.71
C VAL A 150 11.51 7.20 -16.94
N GLY A 151 12.61 7.24 -17.67
CA GLY A 151 13.43 6.09 -18.00
C GLY A 151 14.84 6.24 -17.49
N ARG A 152 15.47 5.13 -17.09
CA ARG A 152 16.88 5.06 -16.73
C ARG A 152 17.62 4.07 -17.61
N LYS A 153 18.86 4.37 -17.97
CA LYS A 153 19.67 3.52 -18.87
C LYS A 153 20.34 2.31 -18.20
N SER A 154 20.34 2.23 -16.86
CA SER A 154 20.95 1.12 -16.11
C SER A 154 19.97 -0.03 -15.88
N VAL A 155 20.45 -1.27 -15.90
CA VAL A 155 19.66 -2.49 -15.69
C VAL A 155 19.25 -2.64 -14.23
N ASP A 156 17.95 -2.77 -13.96
CA ASP A 156 17.41 -3.09 -12.64
C ASP A 156 16.27 -4.12 -12.71
N VAL A 157 16.06 -4.85 -11.61
CA VAL A 157 15.11 -5.97 -11.49
C VAL A 157 13.82 -5.45 -10.83
N SER A 158 12.69 -5.58 -11.52
CA SER A 158 11.38 -5.09 -11.07
C SER A 158 10.71 -6.01 -10.05
N ASN A 159 9.96 -5.44 -9.09
CA ASN A 159 9.11 -6.17 -8.14
C ASN A 159 7.74 -6.54 -8.73
N ILE A 160 7.08 -7.57 -8.19
CA ILE A 160 5.69 -7.98 -8.53
C ILE A 160 4.78 -7.85 -7.29
N PHE A 161 3.62 -7.18 -7.41
CA PHE A 161 2.62 -6.99 -6.33
C PHE A 161 1.28 -7.63 -6.69
N VAL A 162 0.49 -7.99 -5.67
CA VAL A 162 -0.84 -8.61 -5.79
C VAL A 162 -1.93 -7.59 -5.45
N GLN A 163 -2.99 -7.54 -6.27
CA GLN A 163 -4.16 -6.69 -6.02
C GLN A 163 -5.12 -7.31 -5.01
N TYR A 164 -5.96 -6.50 -4.36
CA TYR A 164 -7.00 -7.00 -3.45
C TYR A 164 -8.20 -7.62 -4.16
N GLY A 165 -8.91 -8.47 -3.42
CA GLY A 165 -10.19 -9.06 -3.82
C GLY A 165 -10.09 -10.54 -4.20
N GLN A 166 -11.18 -11.05 -4.78
CA GLN A 166 -11.31 -12.44 -5.22
C GLN A 166 -10.96 -12.58 -6.70
N GLY A 167 -10.40 -13.74 -7.08
CA GLY A 167 -10.12 -14.12 -8.47
C GLY A 167 -8.65 -14.47 -8.70
N ALA A 168 -8.38 -15.20 -9.79
CA ALA A 168 -7.06 -15.80 -10.05
C ALA A 168 -5.89 -14.80 -10.07
N THR A 169 -6.13 -13.54 -10.42
CA THR A 169 -5.13 -12.46 -10.46
C THR A 169 -4.98 -11.68 -9.15
N ARG A 170 -5.85 -11.92 -8.16
CA ARG A 170 -5.93 -11.22 -6.85
C ARG A 170 -5.69 -12.17 -5.68
N THR A 171 -5.76 -13.48 -5.94
CA THR A 171 -5.44 -14.54 -5.00
C THR A 171 -3.94 -14.83 -4.99
N ALA A 172 -3.32 -14.80 -3.82
CA ALA A 172 -1.97 -15.30 -3.63
C ALA A 172 -1.97 -16.83 -3.52
N ASN A 173 -1.04 -17.50 -4.20
CA ASN A 173 -0.87 -18.95 -4.10
C ASN A 173 0.42 -19.23 -3.34
N PHE A 174 0.36 -20.15 -2.39
CA PHE A 174 1.50 -20.69 -1.68
C PHE A 174 1.55 -22.20 -1.90
N THR A 175 2.73 -22.70 -2.28
CA THR A 175 2.97 -24.12 -2.45
C THR A 175 3.47 -24.73 -1.14
N GLY A 176 2.95 -25.91 -0.76
CA GLY A 176 3.41 -26.65 0.40
C GLY A 176 4.86 -27.11 0.27
N GLY A 177 5.62 -27.05 1.35
CA GLY A 177 6.99 -27.57 1.43
C GLY A 177 7.96 -26.68 2.19
N ILE A 178 9.25 -27.02 2.05
CA ILE A 178 10.35 -26.28 2.70
C ILE A 178 10.57 -24.97 1.94
N GLY A 179 10.73 -23.89 2.70
CA GLY A 179 11.06 -22.57 2.16
C GLY A 179 9.96 -21.54 2.42
N LYS A 180 10.38 -20.29 2.53
CA LYS A 180 9.48 -19.15 2.72
C LYS A 180 9.11 -18.56 1.36
N GLN A 181 7.82 -18.30 1.18
CA GLN A 181 7.26 -17.61 0.03
C GLN A 181 6.71 -16.27 0.50
N SER A 182 7.00 -15.21 -0.24
CA SER A 182 6.54 -13.86 0.10
C SER A 182 5.55 -13.35 -0.92
N VAL A 183 4.52 -12.67 -0.44
CA VAL A 183 3.58 -11.91 -1.25
C VAL A 183 3.37 -10.54 -0.65
N GLU A 184 3.29 -9.51 -1.48
CA GLU A 184 2.99 -8.14 -1.06
C GLU A 184 1.81 -7.59 -1.85
N PHE A 185 0.88 -6.97 -1.13
CA PHE A 185 -0.33 -6.37 -1.67
C PHE A 185 -0.08 -4.91 -2.04
N ILE A 186 -1.01 -4.33 -2.82
CA ILE A 186 -0.88 -2.97 -3.35
C ILE A 186 -0.80 -1.87 -2.28
N ASP A 187 -1.18 -2.10 -1.03
CA ASP A 187 -0.97 -1.15 0.08
C ASP A 187 0.40 -1.29 0.75
N GLY A 188 1.13 -2.38 0.46
CA GLY A 188 2.40 -2.72 1.12
C GLY A 188 2.28 -3.76 2.22
N MET A 189 1.08 -4.30 2.49
CA MET A 189 0.89 -5.43 3.38
C MET A 189 1.61 -6.63 2.79
N ARG A 190 2.56 -7.18 3.54
CA ARG A 190 3.39 -8.30 3.08
C ARG A 190 3.24 -9.48 4.01
N PHE A 191 3.14 -10.67 3.42
CA PHE A 191 3.18 -11.93 4.12
C PHE A 191 4.37 -12.71 3.64
N THR A 192 5.13 -13.27 4.57
CA THR A 192 6.17 -14.26 4.29
C THR A 192 5.75 -15.54 4.98
N VAL A 193 5.39 -16.56 4.21
CA VAL A 193 4.73 -17.77 4.68
C VAL A 193 5.54 -19.00 4.30
N GLN A 194 5.73 -19.89 5.26
CA GLN A 194 6.09 -21.28 5.03
C GLN A 194 4.93 -22.16 5.51
N THR A 195 4.54 -23.14 4.70
CA THR A 195 3.40 -24.03 4.93
C THR A 195 3.74 -25.42 4.41
N ASP A 196 3.21 -26.47 5.05
CA ASP A 196 3.37 -27.86 4.57
C ASP A 196 2.28 -28.25 3.56
N SER A 197 1.26 -27.40 3.37
CA SER A 197 0.14 -27.62 2.45
C SER A 197 -0.01 -26.46 1.49
N ASP A 198 -0.43 -26.78 0.25
CA ASP A 198 -0.86 -25.78 -0.71
C ASP A 198 -2.02 -24.96 -0.13
N LEU A 199 -1.92 -23.63 -0.20
CA LEU A 199 -2.99 -22.74 0.22
C LEU A 199 -3.09 -21.52 -0.70
N LYS A 200 -4.32 -21.07 -0.88
CA LYS A 200 -4.66 -19.83 -1.55
C LYS A 200 -5.07 -18.81 -0.51
N MET A 201 -4.64 -17.56 -0.64
CA MET A 201 -4.96 -16.47 0.27
C MET A 201 -5.57 -15.31 -0.49
N ASN A 202 -6.68 -14.76 0.01
CA ASN A 202 -7.20 -13.48 -0.45
C ASN A 202 -7.20 -12.47 0.68
N ILE A 203 -7.11 -11.21 0.29
CA ILE A 203 -7.26 -10.07 1.18
C ILE A 203 -8.26 -9.11 0.58
N GLU A 204 -9.22 -8.72 1.40
CA GLU A 204 -10.19 -7.68 1.11
C GLU A 204 -10.07 -6.56 2.13
N LEU A 205 -10.43 -5.35 1.72
CA LEU A 205 -10.55 -4.22 2.63
C LEU A 205 -12.03 -4.01 2.91
N LYS A 206 -12.36 -3.84 4.19
CA LYS A 206 -13.72 -3.54 4.62
C LYS A 206 -13.74 -2.23 5.37
N GLU A 207 -14.52 -1.28 4.88
CA GLU A 207 -14.75 -0.01 5.57
C GLU A 207 -15.52 -0.19 6.87
N GLY A 208 -15.23 0.70 7.82
CA GLY A 208 -15.88 0.78 9.12
C GLY A 208 -15.22 -0.11 10.17
N VAL A 209 -14.51 0.51 11.10
CA VAL A 209 -14.05 -0.13 12.34
C VAL A 209 -14.91 0.36 13.50
N ASN A 210 -15.72 -0.53 14.08
CA ASN A 210 -16.58 -0.16 15.21
C ASN A 210 -15.74 0.13 16.47
N PRO A 211 -15.76 1.37 17.02
CA PRO A 211 -14.95 1.70 18.20
C PRO A 211 -15.26 0.84 19.44
N LYS A 212 -16.50 0.33 19.57
CA LYS A 212 -16.89 -0.57 20.67
C LYS A 212 -16.21 -1.94 20.61
N THR A 213 -15.61 -2.28 19.47
CA THR A 213 -14.86 -3.53 19.27
C THR A 213 -13.36 -3.34 19.48
N LEU A 214 -12.91 -2.15 19.87
CA LEU A 214 -11.50 -1.88 20.15
C LEU A 214 -11.20 -2.08 21.65
N PRO A 215 -9.98 -2.47 22.02
CA PRO A 215 -9.55 -2.45 23.42
C PRO A 215 -9.70 -1.06 24.05
N PRO A 216 -9.93 -0.97 25.37
CA PRO A 216 -9.95 0.31 26.09
C PRO A 216 -8.72 1.17 25.78
N ASN A 217 -8.91 2.49 25.69
CA ASN A 217 -7.86 3.47 25.43
C ASN A 217 -7.13 3.31 24.09
N THR A 218 -7.74 2.60 23.13
CA THR A 218 -7.22 2.48 21.77
C THR A 218 -8.21 3.03 20.75
N VAL A 219 -7.68 3.46 19.61
CA VAL A 219 -8.44 3.81 18.42
C VAL A 219 -7.84 3.08 17.23
N SER A 220 -8.59 2.90 16.15
CA SER A 220 -8.04 2.37 14.90
C SER A 220 -7.31 3.48 14.16
N LEU A 221 -6.11 3.21 13.62
CA LEU A 221 -5.41 4.16 12.77
C LEU A 221 -6.17 4.38 11.46
N ASN A 222 -6.61 3.28 10.85
CA ASN A 222 -7.36 3.28 9.59
C ASN A 222 -8.87 3.21 9.87
N SER A 223 -9.66 3.77 8.97
CA SER A 223 -11.13 3.64 8.97
C SER A 223 -11.62 2.29 8.43
N PHE A 224 -10.72 1.46 7.92
CA PHE A 224 -10.99 0.13 7.37
C PHE A 224 -10.22 -0.97 8.14
N MET A 225 -10.56 -2.22 7.86
CA MET A 225 -9.85 -3.41 8.32
C MET A 225 -9.47 -4.30 7.15
N TRP A 226 -8.38 -5.05 7.28
CA TRP A 226 -8.03 -6.12 6.34
C TRP A 226 -8.78 -7.39 6.73
N ILE A 227 -9.43 -8.02 5.76
CA ILE A 227 -10.10 -9.30 5.86
C ILE A 227 -9.24 -10.31 5.11
N VAL A 228 -8.52 -11.16 5.85
CA VAL A 228 -7.65 -12.18 5.27
C VAL A 228 -8.35 -13.52 5.37
N ASN A 229 -8.50 -14.23 4.26
CA ASN A 229 -9.03 -15.58 4.24
C ASN A 229 -8.12 -16.51 3.44
N THR A 230 -8.10 -17.79 3.81
CA THR A 230 -7.36 -18.80 3.07
C THR A 230 -8.26 -19.96 2.66
N SER A 231 -7.85 -20.70 1.62
CA SER A 231 -8.54 -21.93 1.20
C SER A 231 -8.39 -23.08 2.19
N ALA A 232 -7.52 -22.95 3.19
CA ALA A 232 -7.20 -23.98 4.18
C ALA A 232 -7.10 -23.38 5.59
N PRO A 233 -8.21 -22.88 6.18
CA PRO A 233 -8.22 -22.04 7.38
C PRO A 233 -7.71 -22.72 8.66
N LEU A 234 -7.60 -24.05 8.65
CA LEU A 234 -7.10 -24.87 9.76
C LEU A 234 -5.62 -25.24 9.64
N VAL A 235 -5.01 -24.97 8.48
CA VAL A 235 -3.58 -25.23 8.28
C VAL A 235 -2.79 -24.23 9.12
N ARG A 236 -1.88 -24.76 9.93
CA ARG A 236 -0.90 -23.95 10.64
C ARG A 236 0.21 -23.57 9.68
N VAL A 237 0.64 -22.33 9.76
CA VAL A 237 1.75 -21.82 8.97
C VAL A 237 2.87 -21.33 9.88
N ASN A 238 4.07 -21.18 9.33
CA ASN A 238 5.10 -20.34 9.91
C ASN A 238 5.16 -19.07 9.08
N ALA A 239 4.52 -18.00 9.56
CA ALA A 239 4.43 -16.77 8.83
C ALA A 239 4.93 -15.55 9.60
N GLU A 240 5.32 -14.54 8.84
CA GLU A 240 5.55 -13.17 9.28
C GLU A 240 4.67 -12.26 8.45
N MET A 241 4.10 -11.24 9.10
CA MET A 241 3.28 -10.23 8.45
C MET A 241 3.90 -8.86 8.67
N LEU A 242 4.09 -8.09 7.60
CA LEU A 242 4.47 -6.69 7.65
C LEU A 242 3.26 -5.85 7.30
N VAL A 243 2.76 -5.07 8.25
CA VAL A 243 1.56 -4.25 8.08
C VAL A 243 1.98 -2.79 7.89
N PRO A 244 1.73 -2.17 6.73
CA PRO A 244 2.09 -0.79 6.47
C PRO A 244 1.24 0.16 7.31
N PHE A 245 1.82 1.27 7.76
CA PHE A 245 1.07 2.32 8.44
C PHE A 245 1.31 3.68 7.79
N ASN A 246 0.28 4.52 7.78
CA ASN A 246 0.40 5.89 7.29
C ASN A 246 0.84 6.81 8.43
N ARG A 247 2.09 7.26 8.39
CA ARG A 247 2.67 8.17 9.38
C ARG A 247 1.90 9.49 9.48
N ASN A 248 1.47 10.08 8.36
CA ASN A 248 0.70 11.33 8.37
C ASN A 248 -0.64 11.17 9.10
N MET A 249 -1.29 10.00 8.96
CA MET A 249 -2.53 9.71 9.71
C MET A 249 -2.25 9.53 11.20
N LEU A 250 -1.13 8.90 11.56
CA LEU A 250 -0.74 8.74 12.95
C LEU A 250 -0.45 10.09 13.60
N GLU A 251 0.32 10.96 12.93
CA GLU A 251 0.63 12.31 13.38
C GLU A 251 -0.64 13.15 13.53
N ALA A 252 -1.60 13.04 12.61
CA ALA A 252 -2.89 13.73 12.73
C ALA A 252 -3.73 13.23 13.93
N LEU A 253 -3.64 11.94 14.25
CA LEU A 253 -4.39 11.31 15.34
C LEU A 253 -3.73 11.50 16.72
N ARG A 254 -2.40 11.64 16.74
CA ARG A 254 -1.55 11.80 17.92
C ARG A 254 -0.51 12.90 17.64
N PRO A 255 -0.93 14.18 17.53
CA PRO A 255 -0.01 15.28 17.22
C PRO A 255 1.06 15.48 18.29
N ASP A 256 0.73 15.18 19.55
CA ASP A 256 1.65 15.23 20.70
C ASP A 256 2.26 13.85 21.02
N GLY A 257 2.09 12.87 20.12
CA GLY A 257 2.50 11.48 20.31
C GLY A 257 4.02 11.28 20.32
N SER A 258 4.46 10.25 21.04
CA SER A 258 5.85 9.74 20.95
C SER A 258 6.09 8.98 19.64
N SER A 259 7.25 8.35 19.45
CA SER A 259 7.55 7.57 18.24
C SER A 259 6.49 6.49 17.95
N PRO A 260 6.16 6.22 16.66
CA PRO A 260 5.26 5.14 16.24
C PRO A 260 5.47 3.81 16.96
N SER A 261 6.74 3.45 17.21
CA SER A 261 7.13 2.25 17.96
C SER A 261 6.51 2.11 19.36
N THR A 262 6.11 3.22 19.97
CA THR A 262 5.53 3.25 21.32
C THR A 262 4.01 3.18 21.35
N MET A 263 3.33 3.32 20.20
CA MET A 263 1.87 3.51 20.13
C MET A 263 1.17 2.48 19.26
N LEU A 264 1.84 1.92 18.26
CA LEU A 264 1.21 1.05 17.27
C LEU A 264 1.23 -0.42 17.71
N THR A 265 0.13 -1.11 17.45
CA THR A 265 0.03 -2.56 17.59
C THR A 265 -1.01 -3.09 16.61
N VAL A 266 -0.74 -4.21 15.95
CA VAL A 266 -1.72 -4.91 15.12
C VAL A 266 -2.70 -5.67 16.02
N GLY A 267 -3.99 -5.39 15.85
CA GLY A 267 -5.09 -6.13 16.47
C GLY A 267 -5.67 -7.16 15.50
N ARG A 268 -6.07 -8.33 16.01
CA ARG A 268 -6.75 -9.39 15.25
C ARG A 268 -8.04 -9.80 15.93
N ARG A 269 -9.03 -10.20 15.14
CA ARG A 269 -10.17 -11.02 15.57
C ARG A 269 -10.49 -12.09 14.52
N ALA A 270 -11.40 -13.01 14.85
CA ALA A 270 -11.79 -14.08 13.94
C ALA A 270 -12.41 -13.56 12.63
N LEU A 271 -12.17 -14.27 11.52
CA LEU A 271 -12.54 -13.86 10.16
C LEU A 271 -14.00 -13.42 9.99
N ASN A 272 -14.94 -14.14 10.60
CA ASN A 272 -16.38 -13.86 10.51
C ASN A 272 -16.95 -13.23 11.78
N ALA A 273 -16.10 -12.64 12.64
CA ALA A 273 -16.55 -12.00 13.86
C ALA A 273 -17.46 -10.81 13.54
N THR A 274 -18.73 -10.90 13.95
CA THR A 274 -19.69 -9.79 13.94
C THR A 274 -19.75 -9.07 15.30
N SER A 275 -19.20 -9.69 16.34
CA SER A 275 -19.07 -9.19 17.71
C SER A 275 -17.72 -9.61 18.30
N GLY A 276 -17.38 -9.07 19.48
CA GLY A 276 -16.09 -9.32 20.13
C GLY A 276 -15.03 -8.27 19.79
N GLN A 277 -14.04 -8.16 20.67
CA GLN A 277 -12.98 -7.16 20.57
C GLN A 277 -11.85 -7.63 19.64
N PHE A 278 -11.24 -6.69 18.91
CA PHE A 278 -9.90 -6.87 18.38
C PHE A 278 -8.93 -6.99 19.55
N LEU A 279 -8.10 -8.02 19.54
CA LEU A 279 -7.07 -8.21 20.57
C LEU A 279 -5.69 -8.01 19.94
N PRO A 280 -4.73 -7.41 20.67
CA PRO A 280 -3.34 -7.37 20.25
C PRO A 280 -2.82 -8.74 19.80
N PHE A 281 -2.33 -8.84 18.56
CA PHE A 281 -1.96 -10.12 17.97
C PHE A 281 -0.46 -10.40 18.09
N ASN A 282 -0.03 -11.38 18.86
CA ASN A 282 1.40 -11.59 19.16
C ASN A 282 2.04 -10.32 19.79
N ARG A 283 1.30 -9.64 20.68
CA ARG A 283 1.63 -8.31 21.23
C ARG A 283 3.09 -8.14 21.62
N ASP A 284 3.65 -9.10 22.33
CA ASP A 284 4.98 -8.99 22.92
C ASP A 284 6.11 -9.27 21.92
N ALA A 285 5.76 -9.80 20.74
CA ALA A 285 6.70 -10.09 19.67
C ALA A 285 6.64 -9.05 18.54
N GLN A 286 5.60 -8.21 18.50
CA GLN A 286 5.50 -7.16 17.48
C GLN A 286 6.55 -6.06 17.71
N PHE A 287 7.06 -5.50 16.62
CA PHE A 287 7.86 -4.28 16.66
C PHE A 287 7.56 -3.40 15.46
N VAL A 288 7.83 -2.10 15.59
CA VAL A 288 7.64 -1.14 14.50
C VAL A 288 8.98 -0.86 13.84
N GLN A 289 9.04 -1.05 12.53
CA GLN A 289 10.12 -0.57 11.70
C GLN A 289 9.73 0.83 11.20
N GLU A 290 10.55 1.81 11.52
CA GLU A 290 10.36 3.21 11.13
C GLU A 290 11.45 3.64 10.18
N LEU A 291 11.06 4.22 9.03
CA LEU A 291 11.93 4.74 7.98
C LEU A 291 13.00 3.74 7.43
N PRO A 292 13.15 3.60 6.10
CA PRO A 292 12.32 4.17 5.04
C PRO A 292 10.98 3.44 4.84
N VAL A 293 10.71 2.38 5.60
CA VAL A 293 9.55 1.50 5.40
C VAL A 293 8.73 1.43 6.69
N ASP A 294 7.80 2.38 6.84
CA ASP A 294 6.88 2.49 7.98
C ASP A 294 5.94 1.27 8.05
N LYS A 295 6.35 0.24 8.81
CA LYS A 295 5.66 -1.04 8.93
C LYS A 295 5.64 -1.54 10.38
N VAL A 296 4.54 -2.19 10.77
CA VAL A 296 4.48 -3.02 11.99
C VAL A 296 4.80 -4.46 11.61
N VAL A 297 5.82 -5.03 12.22
CA VAL A 297 6.23 -6.42 12.02
C VAL A 297 5.51 -7.30 13.02
N VAL A 298 4.79 -8.30 12.53
CA VAL A 298 4.11 -9.32 13.32
C VAL A 298 4.77 -10.66 13.01
N PRO A 299 5.72 -11.12 13.84
CA PRO A 299 6.36 -12.41 13.64
C PRO A 299 5.47 -13.55 14.15
N GLN A 300 5.85 -14.79 13.83
CA GLN A 300 5.25 -16.02 14.39
C GLN A 300 3.72 -16.11 14.19
N VAL A 301 3.24 -15.65 13.05
CA VAL A 301 1.84 -15.81 12.63
C VAL A 301 1.62 -17.28 12.31
N THR A 302 0.78 -17.96 13.10
CA THR A 302 0.48 -19.39 12.92
C THR A 302 -0.83 -19.67 12.20
N GLN A 303 -1.68 -18.66 12.06
CA GLN A 303 -2.95 -18.73 11.33
C GLN A 303 -3.19 -17.38 10.65
N LEU A 304 -3.45 -17.40 9.34
CA LEU A 304 -3.59 -16.20 8.52
C LEU A 304 -5.01 -15.63 8.56
N ASP A 305 -6.03 -16.50 8.59
CA ASP A 305 -7.43 -16.08 8.53
C ASP A 305 -7.81 -15.15 9.67
N GLY A 306 -8.43 -14.01 9.38
CA GLY A 306 -8.82 -13.06 10.41
C GLY A 306 -9.21 -11.70 9.87
N GLN A 307 -9.70 -10.87 10.78
CA GLN A 307 -9.86 -9.45 10.54
C GLN A 307 -8.76 -8.72 11.31
N TYR A 308 -8.08 -7.79 10.65
CA TYR A 308 -6.90 -7.09 11.17
C TYR A 308 -7.10 -5.58 11.14
N VAL A 309 -6.61 -4.91 12.17
CA VAL A 309 -6.57 -3.44 12.28
C VAL A 309 -5.26 -2.99 12.90
N ILE A 310 -4.87 -1.74 12.66
CA ILE A 310 -3.79 -1.10 13.42
C ILE A 310 -4.43 -0.34 14.57
N LEU A 311 -4.10 -0.74 15.80
CA LEU A 311 -4.50 -0.09 17.03
C LEU A 311 -3.47 1.00 17.37
N VAL A 312 -3.97 2.18 17.72
CA VAL A 312 -3.19 3.29 18.26
C VAL A 312 -3.54 3.46 19.72
N GLY A 313 -2.59 3.11 20.59
CA GLY A 313 -2.70 3.26 22.03
C GLY A 313 -2.22 4.62 22.55
N GLN A 314 -2.06 4.69 23.87
CA GLN A 314 -1.22 5.71 24.51
C GLN A 314 0.26 5.38 24.27
N ALA A 315 1.10 6.41 24.19
CA ALA A 315 2.54 6.21 24.08
C ALA A 315 3.07 5.47 25.31
N LYS A 316 3.81 4.39 25.09
CA LYS A 316 4.56 3.71 26.14
C LYS A 316 5.82 4.49 26.50
N SER A 317 6.18 4.48 27.78
CA SER A 317 7.48 4.97 28.24
C SER A 317 8.60 4.15 27.60
N VAL A 318 9.65 4.79 27.09
CA VAL A 318 10.80 4.08 26.50
C VAL A 318 11.49 3.27 27.61
N GLY A 319 11.42 1.93 27.53
CA GLY A 319 12.12 1.02 28.44
C GLY A 319 11.28 0.21 29.44
N GLU A 320 9.95 0.26 29.40
CA GLU A 320 9.13 -0.65 30.23
C GLU A 320 9.12 -2.08 29.66
N SER A 321 9.92 -2.96 30.27
CA SER A 321 9.61 -4.40 30.31
C SER A 321 8.65 -4.65 31.46
N GLU A 322 7.44 -5.15 31.19
CA GLU A 322 6.50 -5.59 32.23
C GLU A 322 7.01 -6.88 32.89
N PHE A 323 7.86 -6.77 33.92
CA PHE A 323 7.98 -7.80 34.94
C PHE A 323 7.22 -7.32 36.18
N PRO A 324 6.01 -7.85 36.47
CA PRO A 324 5.54 -7.81 37.84
C PRO A 324 6.38 -8.81 38.64
N ILE A 325 7.43 -8.31 39.30
CA ILE A 325 8.02 -9.05 40.42
C ILE A 325 6.93 -9.08 41.49
N SER A 326 6.23 -10.20 41.59
CA SER A 326 5.44 -10.51 42.77
C SER A 326 6.44 -10.74 43.91
N ILE A 327 6.72 -9.69 44.68
CA ILE A 327 7.33 -9.84 45.99
C ILE A 327 6.22 -10.36 46.90
N ALA A 328 6.19 -11.68 47.06
CA ALA A 328 5.52 -12.29 48.19
C ALA A 328 6.32 -11.93 49.45
N LEU A 329 5.80 -11.00 50.25
CA LEU A 329 6.23 -10.82 51.63
C LEU A 329 5.65 -11.97 52.47
N LEU A 330 6.54 -12.80 53.00
CA LEU A 330 6.31 -13.63 54.18
C LEU A 330 6.17 -12.73 55.43
#